data_AF-A0A6M1QW61-F1
#
_entry.id   AF-A0A6M1QW61-F1
#
_cell.length_a   1.000
_cell.length_b   1.000
_cell.length_c   1.000
_cell.angle_alpha   90.00
_cell.angle_beta   90.00
_cell.angle_gamma   90.00
#
_symmetry.space_group_name_H-M   'P 1'
#
loop_
_entity.id
_entity.type
_entity.pdbx_description
1 polymer ?
#
loop_
_entity_poly.entity_id
_entity_poly.type
_entity_poly.pdbx_seq_one_letter_code
_entity_poly.pdbx_strand_id
1 'polypeptide(L)'
;MNVQMIEADVRKSAQKIQAAANNVKGIDFSDSISAITSALPGSTCVGAANKLKTELKTNLDAWVKSANSHHELTNNAADHIVAADETSQRTGNKINQQVGQR
;
A
#
# COMPACT_ATOMS: atom_id res chain seq x y z
N MET A 1 -0.26 4.46 -25.90
CA MET A 1 -0.65 4.34 -24.47
C MET A 1 -1.50 5.55 -24.14
N ASN A 2 -2.74 5.37 -23.65
CA ASN A 2 -3.64 6.47 -23.32
C ASN A 2 -3.73 6.65 -21.80
N VAL A 3 -4.31 7.76 -21.35
CA VAL A 3 -4.44 8.10 -19.91
C VAL A 3 -5.22 7.03 -19.14
N GLN A 4 -6.26 6.46 -19.75
CA GLN A 4 -7.06 5.38 -19.15
C GLN A 4 -6.24 4.11 -18.88
N MET A 5 -5.31 3.74 -19.79
CA MET A 5 -4.40 2.62 -19.56
C MET A 5 -3.45 2.89 -18.39
N ILE A 6 -2.92 4.11 -18.29
CA ILE A 6 -2.02 4.50 -17.19
C ILE A 6 -2.78 4.46 -15.86
N GLU A 7 -3.99 5.02 -15.80
CA GLU A 7 -4.86 4.96 -14.62
C GLU A 7 -5.11 3.51 -14.19
N ALA A 8 -5.48 2.63 -15.14
CA ALA A 8 -5.74 1.23 -14.86
C ALA A 8 -4.51 0.50 -14.30
N ASP A 9 -3.32 0.75 -14.85
CA ASP A 9 -2.07 0.17 -14.37
C ASP A 9 -1.67 0.68 -12.98
N VAL A 10 -1.90 1.97 -12.69
CA VAL A 10 -1.68 2.56 -11.37
C VAL A 10 -2.64 1.97 -10.34
N ARG A 11 -3.94 1.84 -10.66
CA ARG A 11 -4.92 1.19 -9.76
C ARG A 11 -4.60 -0.28 -9.52
N LYS A 12 -4.17 -1.01 -10.55
CA LYS A 12 -3.71 -2.40 -10.41
C LYS A 12 -2.50 -2.50 -9.49
N SER A 13 -1.60 -1.51 -9.54
CA SER A 13 -0.47 -1.44 -8.62
C SER A 13 -0.92 -1.18 -7.19
N ALA A 14 -1.87 -0.26 -6.97
CA ALA A 14 -2.48 -0.02 -5.66
C ALA A 14 -3.12 -1.30 -5.08
N GLN A 15 -3.86 -2.07 -5.89
CA GLN A 15 -4.45 -3.35 -5.49
C GLN A 15 -3.39 -4.36 -5.04
N LYS A 16 -2.26 -4.46 -5.76
CA LYS A 16 -1.15 -5.35 -5.38
C LYS A 16 -0.53 -4.93 -4.04
N ILE A 17 -0.39 -3.63 -3.78
CA ILE A 17 0.10 -3.11 -2.50
C ILE A 17 -0.85 -3.55 -1.36
N GLN A 18 -2.16 -3.40 -1.55
CA GLN A 18 -3.15 -3.82 -0.55
C GLN A 18 -3.16 -5.34 -0.33
N ALA A 19 -3.02 -6.13 -1.40
CA ALA A 19 -2.90 -7.58 -1.28
C ALA A 19 -1.66 -7.97 -0.46
N ALA A 20 -0.52 -7.31 -0.69
CA ALA A 20 0.68 -7.51 0.12
C ALA A 20 0.47 -7.12 1.59
N ALA A 21 -0.20 -5.98 1.86
CA ALA A 21 -0.59 -5.55 3.20
C ALA A 21 -1.42 -6.62 3.93
N ASN A 22 -2.41 -7.18 3.25
CA ASN A 22 -3.28 -8.22 3.81
C ASN A 22 -2.54 -9.52 4.12
N ASN A 23 -1.60 -9.93 3.24
CA ASN A 23 -0.79 -11.12 3.46
C ASN A 23 0.09 -10.99 4.71
N VAL A 24 0.70 -9.82 4.94
CA VAL A 24 1.54 -9.60 6.13
C VAL A 24 0.72 -9.46 7.40
N LYS A 25 -0.44 -8.82 7.33
CA LYS A 25 -1.38 -8.72 8.47
C LYS A 25 -1.81 -10.10 9.00
N GLY A 26 -1.87 -11.11 8.14
CA GLY A 26 -2.23 -12.48 8.50
C GLY A 26 -1.11 -13.28 9.17
N ILE A 27 0.10 -12.75 9.29
CA ILE A 27 1.22 -13.46 9.89
C ILE A 27 1.11 -13.41 11.41
N ASP A 28 0.97 -14.58 12.04
CA ASP A 28 1.04 -14.76 13.49
C ASP A 28 2.20 -15.69 13.85
N PHE A 29 3.11 -15.20 14.70
CA PHE A 29 4.26 -15.95 15.21
C PHE A 29 4.03 -16.55 16.59
N SER A 30 2.81 -16.46 17.13
CA SER A 30 2.49 -16.88 18.50
C SER A 30 2.83 -18.33 18.77
N ASP A 31 2.58 -19.23 17.83
CA ASP A 31 2.84 -20.67 18.00
C ASP A 31 4.33 -20.97 17.99
N SER A 32 5.08 -20.41 17.04
CA SER A 32 6.53 -20.60 16.95
C SER A 32 7.24 -20.05 18.19
N ILE A 33 6.82 -18.89 18.69
CA ILE A 33 7.39 -18.30 19.90
C ILE A 33 7.01 -19.11 21.14
N SER A 34 5.76 -19.60 21.22
CA SER A 34 5.33 -20.48 22.31
C SER A 34 6.12 -21.79 22.34
N ALA A 35 6.48 -22.35 21.18
CA ALA A 35 7.35 -23.53 21.10
C ALA A 35 8.76 -23.24 21.64
N ILE A 36 9.34 -22.08 21.31
CA ILE A 36 10.66 -21.65 21.81
C ILE A 36 10.63 -21.45 23.32
N THR A 37 9.62 -20.75 23.85
CA THR A 37 9.52 -20.49 25.30
C THR A 37 9.27 -21.77 26.10
N SER A 38 8.48 -22.70 25.55
CA SER A 38 8.20 -23.99 26.18
C SER A 38 9.42 -24.92 26.21
N ALA A 39 10.31 -24.82 25.23
CA ALA A 39 11.56 -25.59 25.19
C ALA A 39 12.60 -25.10 26.22
N LEU A 40 12.44 -23.90 26.78
CA LEU A 40 13.42 -23.23 27.66
C LEU A 40 12.80 -22.76 28.99
N PRO A 41 12.14 -23.64 29.77
CA PRO A 41 11.43 -23.24 30.99
C PRO A 41 12.39 -22.62 32.02
N GLY A 42 11.99 -21.47 32.59
CA GLY A 42 12.77 -20.76 33.61
C GLY A 42 14.01 -20.02 33.09
N SER A 43 14.31 -20.09 31.79
CA SER A 43 15.43 -19.37 31.19
C SER A 43 15.12 -17.88 30.99
N THR A 44 16.12 -17.03 31.14
CA THR A 44 16.06 -15.61 30.72
C THR A 44 15.71 -15.47 29.22
N CYS A 45 15.98 -16.50 28.42
CA CYS A 45 15.59 -16.59 27.02
C CYS A 45 14.07 -16.51 26.80
N VAL A 46 13.24 -16.90 27.78
CA VAL A 46 11.77 -16.76 27.70
C VAL A 46 11.35 -15.30 27.64
N GLY A 47 11.97 -14.45 28.47
CA GLY A 47 11.74 -13.00 28.46
C GLY A 47 12.16 -12.38 27.12
N ALA A 48 13.32 -12.79 26.59
CA ALA A 48 13.78 -12.34 25.28
C ALA A 48 12.85 -12.78 24.13
N ALA A 49 12.34 -14.01 24.15
CA ALA A 49 11.40 -14.52 23.15
C ALA A 49 10.06 -13.77 23.17
N ASN A 50 9.54 -13.44 24.35
CA ASN A 50 8.33 -12.61 24.48
C ASN A 50 8.55 -11.16 23.99
N LYS A 51 9.74 -10.61 24.22
CA LYS A 51 10.12 -9.30 23.67
C LYS A 51 10.19 -9.36 22.14
N LEU A 52 10.82 -10.39 21.57
CA LEU A 52 10.86 -10.63 20.13
C LEU A 52 9.44 -10.73 19.53
N LYS A 53 8.50 -11.42 20.21
CA LYS A 53 7.08 -11.46 19.79
C LYS A 53 6.50 -10.07 19.61
N THR A 54 6.72 -9.23 20.61
CA THR A 54 6.19 -7.87 20.64
C THR A 54 6.82 -7.00 19.55
N GLU A 55 8.13 -7.11 19.35
CA GLU A 55 8.86 -6.38 18.31
C GLU A 55 8.45 -6.81 16.90
N LEU A 56 8.32 -8.12 16.65
CA LEU A 56 7.83 -8.63 15.36
C LEU A 56 6.42 -8.12 15.07
N LYS A 57 5.51 -8.21 16.05
CA LYS A 57 4.15 -7.68 15.90
C LYS A 57 4.14 -6.20 15.57
N THR A 58 4.94 -5.41 16.31
CA THR A 58 5.04 -3.96 16.09
C THR A 58 5.55 -3.64 14.68
N ASN A 59 6.57 -4.37 14.21
CA ASN A 59 7.14 -4.17 12.88
C ASN A 59 6.16 -4.56 11.77
N LEU A 60 5.43 -5.68 11.93
CA LEU A 60 4.39 -6.09 10.99
C LEU A 60 3.26 -5.05 10.93
N ASP A 61 2.77 -4.59 12.09
CA ASP A 61 1.71 -3.58 12.15
C ASP A 61 2.15 -2.25 11.50
N ALA A 62 3.40 -1.83 11.71
CA ALA A 62 3.98 -0.65 11.08
C ALA A 62 4.10 -0.80 9.55
N TRP A 63 4.53 -1.97 9.09
CA TRP A 63 4.63 -2.28 7.67
C TRP A 63 3.25 -2.28 6.99
N VAL A 64 2.25 -2.91 7.60
CA VAL A 64 0.87 -2.91 7.10
C VAL A 64 0.32 -1.48 7.02
N LYS A 65 0.57 -0.65 8.02
CA LYS A 65 0.17 0.77 8.02
C LYS A 65 0.83 1.53 6.86
N SER A 66 2.13 1.34 6.66
CA SER A 66 2.88 1.98 5.57
C SER A 66 2.36 1.54 4.19
N ALA A 67 2.13 0.23 4.01
CA ALA A 67 1.59 -0.31 2.77
C ALA A 67 0.18 0.26 2.46
N ASN A 68 -0.70 0.37 3.45
CA ASN A 68 -2.02 0.98 3.27
C ASN A 68 -1.91 2.47 2.90
N SER A 69 -1.00 3.22 3.52
CA SER A 69 -0.75 4.61 3.14
C SER A 69 -0.25 4.72 1.68
N HIS A 70 0.64 3.82 1.24
CA HIS A 70 1.07 3.79 -0.16
C HIS A 70 -0.06 3.39 -1.12
N HIS A 71 -0.94 2.48 -0.73
CA HIS A 71 -2.14 2.14 -1.51
C HIS A 71 -3.02 3.38 -1.74
N GLU A 72 -3.30 4.14 -0.69
CA GLU A 72 -4.08 5.40 -0.78
C GLU A 72 -3.39 6.43 -1.67
N LEU A 73 -2.09 6.69 -1.46
CA LEU A 73 -1.32 7.62 -2.29
C LEU A 73 -1.32 7.22 -3.76
N THR A 74 -1.25 5.92 -4.05
CA THR A 74 -1.26 5.40 -5.43
C THR A 74 -2.64 5.59 -6.08
N ASN A 75 -3.73 5.36 -5.34
CA ASN A 75 -5.08 5.65 -5.84
C ASN A 75 -5.28 7.14 -6.09
N ASN A 76 -4.84 8.00 -5.17
CA ASN A 76 -4.91 9.44 -5.35
C ASN A 76 -4.13 9.89 -6.60
N ALA A 77 -2.95 9.30 -6.85
CA ALA A 77 -2.18 9.57 -8.07
C ALA A 77 -2.96 9.17 -9.34
N ALA A 78 -3.70 8.05 -9.33
CA ALA A 78 -4.57 7.67 -10.44
C ALA A 78 -5.67 8.71 -10.68
N ASP A 79 -6.31 9.19 -9.61
CA ASP A 79 -7.36 10.21 -9.70
C ASP A 79 -6.80 11.55 -10.25
N HIS A 80 -5.59 11.94 -9.83
CA HIS A 80 -4.91 13.13 -10.34
C HIS A 80 -4.57 13.04 -11.83
N ILE A 81 -4.20 11.84 -12.31
CA ILE A 81 -3.90 11.60 -13.73
C ILE A 81 -5.15 11.86 -14.59
N VAL A 82 -6.32 11.37 -14.16
CA VAL A 82 -7.59 11.59 -14.87
C VAL A 82 -7.96 13.07 -14.88
N ALA A 83 -7.90 13.73 -13.71
CA ALA A 83 -8.25 15.15 -13.60
C ALA A 83 -7.35 16.07 -14.45
N ALA A 84 -6.06 15.74 -14.56
CA ALA A 84 -5.11 16.47 -15.39
C ALA A 84 -5.42 16.32 -16.88
N ASP A 85 -5.80 15.12 -17.33
CA ASP A 85 -6.18 14.87 -18.72
C ASP A 85 -7.46 15.61 -19.10
N GLU A 86 -8.51 15.53 -18.27
CA GLU A 86 -9.77 16.27 -18.49
C GLU A 86 -9.55 17.78 -18.62
N THR A 87 -8.65 18.33 -17.81
CA THR A 87 -8.29 19.75 -17.85
C THR A 87 -7.55 20.11 -19.13
N SER A 88 -6.67 19.23 -19.59
CA SER A 88 -5.91 19.40 -20.83
C SER A 88 -6.83 19.35 -22.06
N GLN A 89 -7.75 18.38 -22.10
CA GLN A 89 -8.76 18.26 -23.15
C GLN A 89 -9.68 19.50 -23.21
N ARG A 90 -10.16 19.96 -22.03
CA ARG A 90 -11.01 21.16 -21.95
C ARG A 90 -10.29 22.41 -22.48
N THR A 91 -9.02 22.56 -22.17
CA THR A 91 -8.20 23.69 -22.61
C THR A 91 -7.96 23.64 -24.12
N GLY A 92 -7.60 22.47 -24.66
CA GLY A 92 -7.44 22.27 -26.10
C GLY A 92 -8.72 22.56 -26.89
N ASN A 93 -9.88 22.10 -26.40
CA ASN A 93 -11.17 22.37 -27.04
C ASN A 93 -11.50 23.87 -27.08
N LYS A 94 -11.22 24.61 -26.01
CA LYS A 94 -11.41 26.08 -25.97
C LYS A 94 -10.53 26.80 -27.01
N ILE A 95 -9.27 26.39 -27.13
CA ILE A 95 -8.34 26.97 -28.12
C ILE A 95 -8.85 26.71 -29.55
N ASN A 96 -9.24 25.47 -29.86
CA ASN A 96 -9.75 25.11 -31.18
C ASN A 96 -11.01 25.90 -31.56
N GLN A 97 -11.93 26.15 -30.63
CA GLN A 97 -13.11 26.97 -30.87
C GLN A 97 -12.77 28.44 -31.17
N GLN A 98 -11.74 29.00 -30.52
CA GLN A 98 -11.30 30.38 -30.77
C GLN A 98 -10.57 30.55 -32.11
N VAL A 99 -9.85 29.52 -32.57
CA VAL A 99 -9.15 29.54 -33.86
C VAL A 99 -10.09 29.28 -35.03
N GLY A 100 -11.08 28.38 -34.88
CA GLY A 100 -12.05 28.06 -35.94
C GLY A 100 -13.15 29.11 -36.16
N GLN A 101 -13.22 30.15 -35.32
CA GLN A 101 -14.13 31.30 -35.47
C GLN A 101 -13.46 32.52 -36.13
N ARG A 102 -12.23 32.39 -36.61
CA ARG A 102 -11.49 33.41 -37.38
C ARG A 102 -11.42 33.01 -38.85
#